data_AF-A0A4P6DA68-F1
#
_entry.id   AF-A0A4P6DA68-F1
#
_cell.length_a   1.000
_cell.length_b   1.000
_cell.length_c   1.000
_cell.angle_alpha   90.00
_cell.angle_beta   90.00
_cell.angle_gamma   90.00
#
_symmetry.space_group_name_H-M   'P 1'
#
loop_
_entity.id
_entity.type
_entity.pdbx_description
1 polymer ?
#
loop_
_entity_poly.entity_id
_entity_poly.type
_entity_poly.pdbx_seq_one_letter_code
_entity_poly.pdbx_strand_id
1 'polypeptide(L)'
;KDISVSSDLQSSNKVIFLNLTTLENNSFTVELSTLGFRIVGSAHNSVNEITSYDQHYYDTPYALLSKVSQSFHERLSSCLAEKLLALGE
;
A
#
# COMPACT_ATOMS: atom_id res chain seq x y z
N LYS A 1 -4.19 -1.10 9.11
CA LYS A 1 -4.30 -0.53 10.48
C LYS A 1 -4.48 0.97 10.42
N ASP A 2 -3.71 1.68 9.60
CA ASP A 2 -3.86 3.11 9.37
C ASP A 2 -3.31 3.47 7.97
N ILE A 3 -3.87 4.50 7.36
CA ILE A 3 -3.32 5.15 6.17
C ILE A 3 -3.46 6.66 6.38
N SER A 4 -2.36 7.39 6.30
CA SER A 4 -2.32 8.84 6.55
C SER A 4 -1.36 9.53 5.57
N VAL A 5 -1.57 10.82 5.32
CA VAL A 5 -0.63 11.63 4.53
C VAL A 5 0.59 11.93 5.40
N SER A 6 1.79 11.81 4.83
CA SER A 6 3.03 12.15 5.53
C SER A 6 3.05 13.64 5.89
N SER A 7 3.26 13.94 7.18
CA SER A 7 3.44 15.30 7.70
C SER A 7 4.82 15.89 7.41
N ASP A 8 5.82 15.02 7.27
CA ASP A 8 7.22 15.39 7.21
C ASP A 8 7.73 15.49 5.77
N LEU A 9 7.10 14.76 4.84
CA LEU A 9 7.47 14.79 3.42
C LEU A 9 6.61 15.81 2.68
N GLN A 10 7.28 16.69 1.94
CA GLN A 10 6.62 17.75 1.18
C GLN A 10 5.80 17.15 0.03
N SER A 11 4.49 17.13 0.20
CA SER A 11 3.55 16.81 -0.88
C SER A 11 3.42 18.00 -1.84
N SER A 12 3.35 17.70 -3.14
CA SER A 12 3.19 18.66 -4.22
C SER A 12 2.00 18.25 -5.10
N ASN A 13 1.61 19.11 -6.05
CA ASN A 13 0.53 18.85 -7.00
C ASN A 13 0.78 17.63 -7.91
N LYS A 14 2.01 17.12 -7.93
CA LYS A 14 2.43 15.98 -8.75
C LYS A 14 2.67 14.70 -7.96
N VAL A 15 2.98 14.84 -6.67
CA VAL A 15 3.44 13.75 -5.82
C VAL A 15 2.91 13.94 -4.41
N ILE A 16 2.26 12.92 -3.88
CA ILE A 16 1.79 12.86 -2.49
C ILE A 16 2.50 11.70 -1.80
N PHE A 17 2.96 11.93 -0.57
CA PHE A 17 3.54 10.87 0.24
C PHE A 17 2.54 10.37 1.27
N LEU A 18 2.31 9.06 1.27
CA LEU A 18 1.36 8.37 2.14
C LEU A 18 2.12 7.45 3.09
N ASN A 19 1.83 7.55 4.37
CA ASN A 19 2.24 6.60 5.38
C ASN A 19 1.20 5.50 5.50
N LEU A 20 1.65 4.25 5.44
CA LEU A 20 0.81 3.07 5.47
C LEU A 20 1.26 2.15 6.59
N THR A 21 0.30 1.69 7.39
CA THR A 21 0.53 0.68 8.43
C THR A 21 -0.33 -0.54 8.13
N THR A 22 0.31 -1.65 7.79
CA THR A 22 -0.38 -2.90 7.48
C THR A 22 -0.96 -3.54 8.75
N LEU A 23 -1.74 -4.61 8.60
CA LEU A 23 -2.33 -5.32 9.73
C LEU A 23 -1.26 -5.99 10.61
N GLU A 24 -0.17 -6.40 9.97
CA GLU A 24 1.03 -7.03 10.52
C GLU A 24 1.92 -6.03 11.31
N ASN A 25 1.54 -4.75 11.39
CA ASN A 25 2.32 -3.64 11.94
C ASN A 25 3.56 -3.24 11.13
N ASN A 26 3.64 -3.65 9.86
CA ASN A 26 4.68 -3.15 8.98
C ASN A 26 4.32 -1.73 8.55
N SER A 27 5.30 -0.83 8.61
CA SER A 27 5.15 0.56 8.24
C SER A 27 5.81 0.81 6.89
N PHE A 28 5.18 1.59 6.03
CA PHE A 28 5.72 1.90 4.72
C PHE A 28 5.45 3.36 4.39
N THR A 29 6.35 3.96 3.62
CA THR A 29 6.08 5.23 2.93
C THR A 29 5.83 4.93 1.46
N VAL A 30 4.74 5.46 0.93
CA VAL A 30 4.29 5.27 -0.45
C VAL A 30 4.24 6.62 -1.15
N GLU A 31 4.86 6.68 -2.31
CA GLU A 31 4.72 7.79 -3.27
C GLU A 31 3.49 7.53 -4.14
N LEU A 32 2.59 8.50 -4.20
CA LEU A 32 1.50 8.56 -5.17
C LEU A 32 1.83 9.64 -6.20
N SER A 33 1.96 9.22 -7.45
CA SER A 33 2.15 10.12 -8.59
C SER A 33 1.24 9.71 -9.76
N THR A 34 1.37 10.41 -10.89
CA THR A 34 0.64 10.04 -12.13
C THR A 34 1.02 8.65 -12.66
N LEU A 35 2.15 8.09 -12.21
CA LEU A 35 2.58 6.73 -12.58
C LEU A 35 1.90 5.66 -11.72
N GLY A 36 1.26 6.04 -10.61
CA GLY A 36 0.63 5.12 -9.66
C GLY A 36 1.22 5.21 -8.26
N PHE A 37 1.13 4.10 -7.53
CA PHE A 37 1.57 3.94 -6.15
C PHE A 37 2.90 3.19 -6.11
N ARG A 38 3.90 3.72 -5.41
CA ARG A 38 5.21 3.08 -5.28
C ARG A 38 5.71 3.16 -3.86
N ILE A 39 6.30 2.09 -3.34
CA ILE A 39 6.95 2.11 -2.02
C ILE A 39 8.26 2.88 -2.12
N VAL A 40 8.45 3.86 -1.24
CA VAL A 40 9.66 4.68 -1.18
C VAL A 40 10.46 4.56 0.11
N GLY A 41 9.91 3.90 1.13
CA GLY A 41 10.60 3.60 2.38
C GLY A 41 9.94 2.51 3.20
N SER A 42 10.73 1.88 4.07
CA SER A 42 10.30 0.79 4.98
C SER A 42 9.89 1.28 6.37
N ALA A 43 9.87 2.60 6.56
CA ALA A 43 9.37 3.29 7.73
C ALA A 43 8.53 4.49 7.28
N HIS A 44 7.69 5.01 8.17
CA HIS A 44 6.95 6.25 7.93
C HIS A 44 7.90 7.42 7.73
N ASN A 45 7.53 8.34 6.84
CA ASN A 45 8.31 9.53 6.51
C ASN A 45 9.73 9.26 6.00
N SER A 46 10.04 8.01 5.64
CA SER A 46 11.34 7.64 5.10
C SER A 46 11.27 7.57 3.58
N VAL A 47 12.23 8.22 2.93
CA VAL A 47 12.44 8.15 1.48
C VAL A 47 13.86 7.63 1.24
N ASN A 48 14.04 6.92 0.12
CA ASN A 48 15.37 6.51 -0.38
C ASN A 48 16.00 5.26 0.26
N GLU A 49 15.23 4.43 0.97
CA GLU A 49 15.69 3.11 1.46
C GLU A 49 15.58 1.98 0.40
N ILE A 50 15.23 2.34 -0.84
CA ILE A 50 14.75 1.44 -1.90
C ILE A 50 15.90 0.80 -2.70
N THR A 51 16.96 0.32 -2.04
CA THR A 51 17.88 -0.61 -2.71
C THR A 51 17.31 -2.03 -2.75
N SER A 52 16.33 -2.34 -1.90
CA SER A 52 15.85 -3.70 -1.68
C SER A 52 14.34 -3.91 -1.92
N TYR A 53 13.56 -2.84 -2.08
CA TYR A 53 12.13 -2.93 -2.33
C TYR A 53 11.80 -2.67 -3.81
N ASP A 54 10.76 -3.36 -4.25
CA ASP A 54 10.22 -3.36 -5.60
C ASP A 54 10.03 -1.92 -6.13
N GLN A 55 10.80 -1.52 -7.15
CA GLN A 55 10.70 -0.21 -7.81
C GLN A 55 9.46 -0.09 -8.71
N HIS A 56 8.51 -0.98 -8.53
CA HIS A 56 7.33 -1.10 -9.34
C HIS A 56 6.30 -0.03 -8.97
N TYR A 57 5.65 0.49 -10.00
CA TYR A 57 4.47 1.32 -9.84
C TYR A 57 3.24 0.44 -9.94
N TYR A 58 2.41 0.48 -8.90
CA TYR A 58 1.16 -0.23 -8.82
C TYR A 58 0.03 0.72 -9.26
N ASP A 59 -0.86 0.26 -10.14
CA ASP A 59 -1.95 1.09 -10.66
C ASP A 59 -2.97 1.50 -9.59
N THR A 60 -3.16 0.66 -8.58
CA THR A 60 -4.17 0.85 -7.53
C THR A 60 -3.57 0.61 -6.15
N PRO A 61 -4.12 1.24 -5.08
CA PRO A 61 -3.65 0.96 -3.72
C PRO A 61 -3.92 -0.49 -3.32
N TYR A 62 -4.91 -1.15 -3.91
CA TYR A 62 -5.22 -2.56 -3.67
C TYR A 62 -4.15 -3.51 -4.23
N ALA A 63 -3.63 -3.23 -5.44
CA ALA A 63 -2.56 -4.01 -6.03
C ALA A 63 -1.29 -3.94 -5.18
N LEU A 64 -0.95 -2.73 -4.70
CA LEU A 64 0.14 -2.52 -3.74
C LEU A 64 -0.11 -3.29 -2.44
N LEU A 65 -1.28 -3.10 -1.80
CA LEU A 65 -1.65 -3.74 -0.53
C LEU A 65 -1.64 -5.26 -0.61
N SER A 66 -2.11 -5.84 -1.71
CA SER A 66 -2.10 -7.29 -1.95
C SER A 66 -0.70 -7.87 -2.00
N LYS A 67 0.31 -7.07 -2.37
CA LYS A 67 1.71 -7.48 -2.39
C LYS A 67 2.42 -7.27 -1.05
N VAL A 68 2.14 -6.16 -0.35
CA VAL A 68 2.86 -5.78 0.89
C VAL A 68 2.25 -6.32 2.18
N SER A 69 0.96 -6.69 2.16
CA SER A 69 0.24 -7.22 3.32
C SER A 69 -0.38 -8.56 2.97
N GLN A 70 0.21 -9.62 3.52
CA GLN A 70 -0.30 -10.97 3.38
C GLN A 70 -1.68 -11.10 4.04
N SER A 71 -1.87 -10.48 5.21
CA SER A 71 -3.16 -10.47 5.89
C SER A 71 -4.25 -9.76 5.06
N PHE A 72 -3.89 -8.69 4.34
CA PHE A 72 -4.83 -8.03 3.43
C PHE A 72 -5.23 -8.97 2.29
N HIS A 73 -4.26 -9.65 1.67
CA HIS A 73 -4.51 -10.62 0.61
C HIS A 73 -5.43 -11.75 1.09
N GLU A 74 -5.13 -12.36 2.23
CA GLU A 74 -5.92 -13.46 2.79
C GLU A 74 -7.35 -13.03 3.09
N ARG A 75 -7.55 -11.86 3.72
CA ARG A 75 -8.88 -11.30 3.99
C ARG A 75 -9.65 -11.01 2.71
N LEU A 76 -8.99 -10.45 1.70
CA LEU A 76 -9.62 -10.18 0.40
C LEU A 76 -10.06 -11.47 -0.27
N SER A 77 -9.17 -12.49 -0.29
CA SER A 77 -9.45 -13.80 -0.86
C SER A 77 -10.60 -14.51 -0.15
N SER A 78 -10.59 -14.52 1.19
CA SER A 78 -11.69 -15.08 1.99
C SER A 78 -13.01 -14.37 1.69
N CYS A 79 -13.03 -13.04 1.66
CA CYS A 79 -14.25 -12.28 1.38
C CYS A 79 -14.78 -12.56 -0.05
N LEU A 80 -13.88 -12.73 -1.02
CA LEU A 80 -14.24 -13.08 -2.39
C LEU A 80 -14.89 -14.46 -2.46
N ALA A 81 -14.30 -15.45 -1.77
CA ALA A 81 -14.81 -16.81 -1.69
C ALA A 81 -16.19 -16.86 -1.01
N GLU A 82 -16.36 -16.13 0.10
CA GLU A 82 -17.64 -16.02 0.80
C GLU A 82 -18.73 -15.42 -0.08
N LYS A 83 -18.43 -14.34 -0.82
CA LYS A 83 -19.40 -13.75 -1.76
C LYS A 83 -19.74 -14.67 -2.92
N LEU A 84 -18.76 -15.44 -3.42
CA LEU A 84 -18.99 -16.39 -4.49
C LEU A 84 -19.90 -17.54 -4.04
N LEU A 85 -19.69 -18.05 -2.83
CA LEU A 85 -20.56 -19.08 -2.22
C LEU A 85 -21.98 -18.56 -2.03
N ALA A 86 -22.14 -17.34 -1.52
CA ALA A 86 -23.46 -16.71 -1.31
C ALA A 86 -24.25 -16.42 -2.60
N LEU A 87 -23.60 -16.44 -3.77
CA LEU A 87 -24.24 -16.30 -5.08
C LEU A 87 -24.59 -17.66 -5.71
N GLY A 88 -24.04 -18.75 -5.17
CA GLY A 88 -24.31 -20.12 -5.62
C GLY A 88 -25.45 -20.82 -4.87
N GLU A 89 -25.93 -20.23 -3.76
CA GLU A 89 -27.18 -20.58 -3.06
C GLU A 89 -28.37 -19.79 -3.62
#